data_AF-A0AAV8YLP0-F1
#
_entry.id   AF-A0AAV8YLP0-F1
#
_cell.length_a   1.000
_cell.length_b   1.000
_cell.length_c   1.000
_cell.angle_alpha   90.00
_cell.angle_beta   90.00
_cell.angle_gamma   90.00
#
_symmetry.space_group_name_H-M   'P 1'
#
loop_
_entity.id
_entity.type
_entity.pdbx_description
1 polymer ?
#
loop_
_entity_poly.entity_id
_entity_poly.type
_entity_poly.pdbx_seq_one_letter_code
_entity_poly.pdbx_strand_id
1 'polypeptide(L)' 'MYYSFDPGLQRYQAMKVNYYSYFKPTFRNACIGMALLVVPMVGYGYLLQKVRGDQEFKYRTGRVAYKDRMHKFK' A
#
# COMPACT_ATOMS: atom_id res chain seq x y z
N MET A 1 -18.26 -23.95 32.54
CA MET A 1 -17.52 -23.70 31.29
C MET A 1 -16.10 -23.32 31.67
N TYR A 2 -15.13 -24.23 31.53
CA TYR A 2 -13.75 -23.98 31.98
C TYR A 2 -13.01 -23.14 30.92
N TYR A 3 -12.63 -21.92 31.28
CA TYR A 3 -11.69 -21.13 30.50
C TYR A 3 -10.30 -21.75 30.68
N SER A 4 -9.85 -22.54 29.69
CA SER A 4 -8.48 -23.05 29.68
C SER A 4 -7.53 -21.90 29.39
N PHE A 5 -6.88 -21.43 30.43
CA PHE A 5 -5.91 -20.35 30.35
C PHE A 5 -4.56 -20.89 29.87
N ASP A 6 -4.15 -20.51 28.66
CA ASP A 6 -2.83 -20.80 28.12
C ASP A 6 -1.87 -19.63 28.42
N PRO A 7 -0.88 -19.81 29.31
CA PRO A 7 0.03 -18.74 29.68
C PRO A 7 0.96 -18.33 28.52
N GLY A 8 1.20 -19.20 27.53
CA GLY A 8 2.00 -18.89 26.35
C GLY A 8 1.30 -17.88 25.44
N LEU A 9 0.02 -18.12 25.15
CA LEU A 9 -0.84 -17.25 24.38
C LEU A 9 -0.99 -15.89 25.07
N GLN A 10 -1.17 -15.89 26.40
CA GLN A 10 -1.26 -14.64 27.16
C GLN A 10 0.03 -13.82 27.06
N ARG A 11 1.21 -14.44 27.19
CA ARG A 11 2.50 -13.73 27.05
C ARG A 11 2.72 -13.19 25.65
N TYR A 12 2.38 -13.95 24.62
CA TYR A 12 2.45 -13.49 23.24
C TYR A 12 1.53 -12.30 22.99
N GLN A 13 0.29 -12.35 23.47
CA GLN A 13 -0.64 -11.24 23.39
C GLN A 13 -0.12 -10.00 24.15
N ALA A 14 0.38 -10.18 25.37
CA ALA A 14 0.98 -9.10 26.14
C ALA A 14 2.20 -8.48 25.43
N MET A 15 3.05 -9.28 24.78
CA MET A 15 4.18 -8.80 23.99
C MET A 15 3.72 -7.97 22.78
N LYS A 16 2.67 -8.40 22.07
CA LYS A 16 2.13 -7.65 20.93
C LYS A 16 1.55 -6.30 21.34
N VAL A 17 0.90 -6.21 22.50
CA VAL A 17 0.35 -4.93 22.99
C VAL A 17 1.48 -3.99 23.41
N ASN A 18 2.53 -4.51 24.05
CA ASN A 18 3.65 -3.71 24.57
C ASN A 18 4.79 -3.49 23.56
N TYR A 19 4.63 -3.84 22.29
CA TYR A 19 5.73 -3.84 21.31
C TYR A 19 6.41 -2.47 21.15
N TYR A 20 5.64 -1.39 21.28
CA TYR A 20 6.15 -0.03 21.16
C TYR A 20 7.16 0.32 22.26
N SER A 21 6.90 -0.10 23.49
CA SER A 21 7.79 0.15 24.64
C SER A 21 9.14 -0.55 24.52
N TYR A 22 9.21 -1.64 23.74
CA TYR A 22 10.43 -2.41 23.49
C TYR A 22 11.05 -2.12 22.12
N PHE A 23 10.50 -1.17 21.36
CA PHE A 23 11.01 -0.84 20.04
C PHE A 23 12.42 -0.24 20.13
N LYS A 24 13.35 -0.79 19.36
CA LYS A 24 14.71 -0.24 19.21
C LYS A 24 14.83 0.43 17.84
N PRO A 25 15.16 1.73 17.78
CA PRO A 25 15.39 2.42 16.52
C PRO A 25 16.74 1.94 15.95
N THR A 26 16.68 0.96 15.05
CA THR A 26 17.85 0.49 14.28
C THR A 26 17.76 1.01 12.85
N PHE A 27 18.90 1.13 12.17
CA PHE A 27 18.94 1.58 10.78
C PHE A 27 18.07 0.70 9.88
N ARG A 28 18.11 -0.62 10.07
CA ARG A 28 17.25 -1.57 9.34
C ARG A 28 15.77 -1.28 9.54
N ASN A 29 15.32 -1.04 10.78
CA ASN A 29 13.92 -0.74 11.06
C ASN A 29 13.48 0.58 10.41
N ALA A 30 14.36 1.59 10.41
CA ALA A 30 14.12 2.87 9.74
C ALA A 30 13.98 2.69 8.21
N CYS A 31 14.89 1.95 7.58
CA CYS A 31 14.80 1.67 6.14
C CYS A 31 13.52 0.92 5.77
N ILE A 32 13.11 -0.08 6.55
CA ILE A 32 11.86 -0.83 6.32
C ILE A 32 10.65 0.10 6.44
N GLY A 33 10.59 0.91 7.50
CA GLY A 33 9.51 1.88 7.70
C GLY A 33 9.42 2.90 6.56
N MET A 34 10.57 3.45 6.14
CA MET A 34 10.63 4.40 5.04
C MET A 34 10.23 3.76 3.70
N ALA A 35 10.73 2.55 3.41
CA ALA A 35 10.36 1.82 2.19
C ALA A 35 8.85 1.54 2.15
N LEU A 36 8.24 1.15 3.29
CA LEU A 36 6.82 0.88 3.38
C LEU A 36 5.95 2.12 3.09
N LEU A 37 6.47 3.32 3.35
CA LEU A 37 5.79 4.58 3.00
C LEU A 37 6.06 5.01 1.55
N VAL A 38 7.32 5.01 1.13
CA VAL A 38 7.74 5.57 -0.18
C VAL A 38 7.33 4.66 -1.33
N VAL A 39 7.46 3.34 -1.20
CA VAL A 39 7.15 2.37 -2.26
C VAL A 39 5.71 2.48 -2.75
N PRO A 40 4.66 2.47 -1.89
CA PRO A 40 3.29 2.60 -2.38
C PRO A 40 3.00 3.98 -2.99
N MET A 41 3.59 5.06 -2.46
CA MET A 41 3.40 6.41 -3.00
C MET A 41 3.97 6.51 -4.42
N VAL A 42 5.24 6.12 -4.60
CA VAL A 42 5.91 6.16 -5.91
C VAL A 42 5.29 5.14 -6.87
N GLY A 43 5.00 3.93 -6.38
CA GLY A 43 4.36 2.87 -7.16
C GLY A 43 3.01 3.29 -7.70
N TYR A 44 2.16 3.90 -6.87
CA TYR A 44 0.86 4.40 -7.31
C TYR A 44 1.00 5.52 -8.35
N GLY A 45 1.91 6.48 -8.11
CA GLY A 45 2.18 7.56 -9.07
C GLY A 45 2.62 7.03 -10.44
N TYR A 46 3.53 6.06 -10.46
CA TYR A 46 4.00 5.42 -11.68
C TYR A 46 2.90 4.66 -12.43
N LEU A 47 2.08 3.87 -11.70
CA LEU A 47 0.95 3.16 -12.30
C LEU A 47 -0.05 4.14 -12.93
N LEU A 48 -0.33 5.24 -12.25
CA LEU A 48 -1.24 6.27 -12.74
C LEU A 48 -0.70 6.94 -14.01
N GLN A 49 0.59 7.28 -14.05
CA GLN A 49 1.24 7.82 -15.26
C GLN A 49 1.18 6.82 -16.42
N LYS A 50 1.45 5.54 -16.18
CA LYS A 50 1.39 4.49 -17.20
C LYS A 50 -0.02 4.36 -17.78
N VAL A 51 -1.03 4.29 -16.92
CA VAL A 51 -2.44 4.22 -17.35
C VAL A 51 -2.81 5.44 -18.19
N ARG A 52 -2.39 6.65 -17.81
CA ARG A 52 -2.64 7.87 -18.60
C ARG A 52 -2.01 7.80 -19.99
N GLY A 53 -0.74 7.40 -20.08
CA GLY A 53 -0.04 7.25 -21.36
C GLY A 53 -0.71 6.21 -22.26
N ASP A 54 -1.11 5.07 -21.71
CA ASP A 54 -1.80 4.01 -22.47
C ASP A 54 -3.16 4.48 -23.01
N GLN A 55 -3.90 5.28 -22.23
CA GLN A 55 -5.18 5.86 -22.66
C GLN A 55 -4.97 6.91 -23.76
N GLU A 56 -4.00 7.81 -23.59
CA GLU A 56 -3.65 8.82 -24.60
C GLU A 56 -3.22 8.16 -25.93
N PHE A 57 -2.43 7.10 -25.86
CA PHE A 57 -2.03 6.34 -27.05
C PHE A 57 -3.22 5.71 -27.77
N LYS A 58 -4.17 5.13 -27.03
CA LYS A 58 -5.42 4.58 -27.59
C LYS A 58 -6.27 5.66 -28.26
N TYR A 59 -6.34 6.85 -27.68
CA TYR A 59 -7.04 7.99 -28.27
C TYR A 59 -6.38 8.49 -29.56
N ARG A 60 -5.05 8.60 -29.59
CA ARG A 60 -4.28 9.03 -30.78
C ARG A 60 -4.37 8.04 -31.93
N THR A 61 -4.39 6.74 -31.62
CA THR A 61 -4.47 5.69 -32.66
C THR A 61 -5.91 5.49 -33.18
N GLY A 62 -6.90 6.21 -32.65
CA GLY A 62 -8.30 6.07 -33.09
C GLY A 62 -8.97 4.75 -32.69
N ARG A 63 -8.35 3.96 -31.80
CA ARG A 63 -8.88 2.67 -31.32
C ARG A 63 -10.11 2.81 -30.42
N VAL A 64 -10.35 4.02 -29.90
CA VAL A 64 -11.52 4.36 -29.09
C VAL A 64 -12.36 5.37 -29.86
N ALA A 65 -13.62 5.01 -30.14
CA ALA A 65 -14.55 5.92 -30.79
C ALA A 65 -14.73 7.19 -29.95
N TYR A 66 -14.92 8.34 -30.62
CA TYR A 66 -15.02 9.64 -29.93
C TYR A 66 -16.12 9.68 -28.86
N LYS A 67 -17.18 8.85 -29.03
CA LYS A 67 -18.28 8.69 -28.07
C LYS A 67 -17.89 8.03 -26.74
N ASP A 68 -16.89 7.15 -26.75
CA ASP A 68 -16.49 6.33 -25.61
C ASP A 68 -15.31 6.94 -24.82
N ARG A 69 -14.92 8.19 -25.14
CA ARG A 69 -13.88 8.92 -24.41
C ARG A 69 -14.44 9.40 -23.07
N MET A 70 -13.81 8.99 -21.96
CA MET A 70 -14.30 9.26 -20.60
C MET A 70 -14.20 10.74 -20.18
N HIS A 71 -13.41 11.57 -20.88
CA HIS A 71 -13.24 13.00 -20.59
C HIS A 71 -13.61 13.84 -21.82
N LYS A 72 -14.90 13.92 -22.11
CA LYS A 72 -15.40 14.54 -23.35
C LYS A 72 -15.74 16.03 -23.18
N PHE A 73 -15.95 16.51 -21.95
CA PHE A 73 -16.52 17.85 -21.68
C PHE A 73 -16.03 18.55 -20.39
N LYS A 74 -14.84 18.22 -19.89
CA LYS A 74 -14.22 18.94 -18.76
C LYS A 74 -12.72 19.01 -18.92
#